data_AF-A0A355Q248-F1
#
_entry.id   AF-A0A355Q248-F1
#
_cell.length_a   1.000
_cell.length_b   1.000
_cell.length_c   1.000
_cell.angle_alpha   90.00
_cell.angle_beta   90.00
_cell.angle_gamma   90.00
#
_symmetry.space_group_name_H-M   'P 1'
#
loop_
_entity.id
_entity.type
_entity.pdbx_description
1 polymer ?
#
loop_
_entity_poly.entity_id
_entity_poly.type
_entity_poly.pdbx_seq_one_letter_code
_entity_poly.pdbx_strand_id
1 'polypeptide(L)'
;MSNITKKWLSFQLLIAILILFFGAGLGWAHSKQETTVPANNAVLTEAPAELVLKFDKPMRITKLALTDQAGTDYEVQRTDQMKHVLKLVAQLDTVPNGEYQVDWRGLSEDGHPMKGTFSFTVK
;
A
#
# COMPACT_ATOMS: atom_id res chain seq x y z
N MET A 1 -44.62 -12.68 41.20
CA MET A 1 -43.53 -13.46 40.56
C MET A 1 -43.11 -12.90 39.17
N SER A 2 -43.19 -11.58 38.91
CA SER A 2 -42.87 -11.01 37.57
C SER A 2 -41.58 -10.17 37.50
N ASN A 3 -40.96 -9.82 38.63
CA ASN A 3 -39.78 -8.94 38.64
C ASN A 3 -38.45 -9.69 38.45
N ILE A 4 -38.39 -10.97 38.84
CA ILE A 4 -37.17 -11.79 38.71
C ILE A 4 -36.94 -12.17 37.24
N THR A 5 -38.01 -12.56 36.54
CA THR A 5 -37.98 -12.91 35.10
C THR A 5 -37.67 -11.69 34.22
N LYS A 6 -38.23 -10.52 34.54
CA LYS A 6 -37.90 -9.25 33.84
C LYS A 6 -36.42 -8.85 34.01
N LYS A 7 -35.85 -9.01 35.21
CA LYS A 7 -34.43 -8.69 35.47
C LYS A 7 -33.48 -9.61 34.68
N TRP A 8 -33.82 -10.89 34.55
CA TRP A 8 -33.05 -11.84 33.75
C TRP A 8 -33.11 -11.54 32.24
N LEU A 9 -34.30 -11.21 31.72
CA LEU A 9 -34.45 -10.80 30.32
C LEU A 9 -33.65 -9.53 30.00
N SER A 10 -33.66 -8.56 30.93
CA SER A 10 -32.89 -7.31 30.81
C SER A 10 -31.38 -7.57 30.79
N PHE A 11 -30.91 -8.50 31.62
CA PHE A 11 -29.49 -8.86 31.71
C PHE A 11 -29.01 -9.60 30.47
N GLN A 12 -29.82 -10.50 29.92
CA GLN A 12 -29.53 -11.19 28.66
C GLN A 12 -29.48 -10.22 27.48
N LEU A 13 -30.39 -9.23 27.44
CA LEU A 13 -30.38 -8.20 26.41
C LEU A 13 -29.13 -7.31 26.52
N LEU A 14 -28.69 -6.98 27.74
CA LEU A 14 -27.47 -6.22 27.97
C LEU A 14 -26.21 -6.99 27.50
N ILE A 15 -26.14 -8.29 27.77
CA ILE A 15 -25.05 -9.16 27.31
C ILE A 15 -25.05 -9.26 25.78
N ALA A 16 -26.22 -9.45 25.16
CA ALA A 16 -26.33 -9.51 23.70
C ALA A 16 -25.89 -8.20 23.03
N ILE A 17 -26.24 -7.06 23.61
CA ILE A 17 -25.79 -5.73 23.16
C ILE A 17 -24.26 -5.61 23.30
N LEU A 18 -23.69 -6.06 24.42
CA LEU A 18 -22.25 -5.96 24.67
C LEU A 18 -21.43 -6.80 23.66
N ILE A 19 -21.92 -7.97 23.29
CA ILE A 19 -21.28 -8.85 22.27
C ILE A 19 -21.34 -8.22 20.88
N LEU A 20 -22.44 -7.54 20.53
CA LEU A 20 -22.58 -6.82 19.25
C LEU A 20 -21.60 -5.63 19.15
N PHE A 21 -21.29 -4.96 20.25
CA PHE A 21 -20.34 -3.83 20.26
C PHE A 21 -18.87 -4.26 20.23
N PHE A 22 -18.52 -5.43 20.78
CA PHE A 22 -17.14 -5.96 20.78
C PHE A 22 -16.83 -6.90 19.61
N GLY A 23 -17.82 -7.32 18.83
CA GLY A 23 -17.68 -8.24 17.70
C GLY A 23 -17.24 -7.60 16.37
N ALA A 24 -17.08 -6.26 16.32
CA ALA A 24 -16.52 -5.60 15.15
C ALA A 24 -15.00 -5.87 15.12
N GLY A 25 -14.63 -7.00 14.50
CA GLY A 25 -13.25 -7.44 14.36
C GLY A 25 -12.36 -6.33 13.83
N LEU A 26 -11.16 -6.23 14.41
CA LEU A 26 -10.06 -5.45 13.84
C LEU A 26 -9.81 -6.00 12.42
N GLY A 27 -10.31 -5.31 11.41
CA GLY A 27 -9.99 -5.61 10.02
C GLY A 27 -8.54 -5.24 9.76
N TRP A 28 -7.61 -6.18 9.95
CA TRP A 28 -6.21 -6.02 9.54
C TRP A 28 -6.10 -6.23 8.03
N ALA A 29 -6.69 -5.33 7.24
CA ALA A 29 -6.58 -5.32 5.78
C ALA A 29 -5.40 -4.42 5.34
N HIS A 30 -4.24 -4.59 5.96
CA HIS A 30 -3.04 -3.77 5.71
C HIS A 30 -1.84 -4.59 5.20
N SER A 31 -2.09 -5.77 4.64
CA SER A 31 -1.09 -6.42 3.80
C SER A 31 -0.91 -5.55 2.56
N LYS A 32 0.22 -4.81 2.47
CA LYS A 32 0.65 -4.23 1.18
C LYS A 32 0.75 -5.39 0.19
N GLN A 33 0.18 -5.21 -0.99
CA GLN A 33 0.19 -6.26 -2.03
C GLN A 33 1.46 -6.20 -2.88
N GLU A 34 2.39 -5.34 -2.48
CA GLU A 34 3.63 -5.08 -3.16
C GLU A 34 4.84 -4.97 -2.22
N THR A 35 5.99 -5.38 -2.72
CA THR A 35 7.31 -5.10 -2.13
C THR A 35 8.12 -4.24 -3.09
N THR A 36 8.96 -3.36 -2.55
CA THR A 36 9.68 -2.36 -3.34
C THR A 36 11.18 -2.46 -3.15
N VAL A 37 11.94 -2.11 -4.19
CA VAL A 37 13.37 -1.82 -4.13
C VAL A 37 13.59 -0.44 -4.75
N PRO A 38 14.13 0.55 -4.03
CA PRO A 38 14.44 0.53 -2.60
C PRO A 38 13.23 0.17 -1.73
N ALA A 39 13.49 -0.43 -0.57
CA ALA A 39 12.42 -0.68 0.40
C ALA A 39 11.78 0.65 0.82
N ASN A 40 10.49 0.64 1.14
CA ASN A 40 9.81 1.84 1.60
C ASN A 40 10.52 2.46 2.82
N ASN A 41 10.77 3.77 2.77
CA ASN A 41 11.57 4.55 3.73
C ASN A 41 13.06 4.14 3.82
N ALA A 42 13.62 3.49 2.78
CA ALA A 42 15.04 3.16 2.77
C ALA A 42 15.91 4.42 2.76
N VAL A 43 17.03 4.37 3.48
CA VAL A 43 18.09 5.38 3.40
C VAL A 43 19.29 4.75 2.69
N LEU A 44 19.72 5.36 1.61
CA LEU A 44 20.76 4.89 0.70
C LEU A 44 21.95 5.84 0.75
N THR A 45 23.15 5.29 0.62
CA THR A 45 24.39 6.06 0.47
C THR A 45 24.64 6.50 -0.98
N GLU A 46 23.97 5.86 -1.93
CA GLU A 46 24.07 6.15 -3.36
C GLU A 46 22.69 6.05 -4.01
N ALA A 47 22.47 6.83 -5.07
CA ALA A 47 21.23 6.77 -5.83
C ALA A 47 21.03 5.36 -6.43
N PRO A 48 19.82 4.78 -6.34
CA PRO A 48 19.55 3.47 -6.92
C PRO A 48 19.49 3.58 -8.45
N ALA A 49 20.10 2.62 -9.16
CA ALA A 49 20.03 2.56 -10.62
C ALA A 49 18.63 2.16 -11.14
N GLU A 50 17.81 1.52 -10.31
CA GLU A 50 16.47 1.11 -10.68
C GLU A 50 15.49 1.15 -9.50
N LEU A 51 14.22 1.37 -9.84
CA LEU A 51 13.08 1.13 -8.97
C LEU A 51 12.44 -0.20 -9.35
N VAL A 52 12.13 -1.02 -8.36
CA VAL A 52 11.48 -2.31 -8.55
C VAL A 52 10.21 -2.36 -7.71
N LEU A 53 9.09 -2.72 -8.33
CA LEU A 53 7.85 -3.06 -7.65
C LEU A 53 7.53 -4.52 -7.94
N LYS A 54 7.37 -5.34 -6.91
CA LYS A 54 6.93 -6.74 -7.02
C LYS A 54 5.55 -6.88 -6.41
N PHE A 55 4.62 -7.51 -7.11
CA PHE A 55 3.24 -7.67 -6.70
C PHE A 55 2.91 -9.13 -6.39
N ASP A 56 1.97 -9.37 -5.48
CA ASP A 56 1.47 -10.71 -5.16
C ASP A 56 0.71 -11.35 -6.34
N LYS A 57 0.14 -10.51 -7.21
CA LYS A 57 -0.58 -10.89 -8.44
C LYS A 57 -0.16 -9.98 -9.59
N PRO A 58 -0.27 -10.42 -10.86
CA PRO A 58 0.12 -9.59 -11.99
C PRO A 58 -0.63 -8.26 -12.03
N MET A 59 0.13 -7.18 -12.21
CA MET A 59 -0.35 -5.79 -12.16
C MET A 59 0.04 -5.08 -13.45
N ARG A 60 -0.90 -4.41 -14.09
CA ARG A 60 -0.63 -3.49 -15.20
C ARG A 60 -0.51 -2.08 -14.68
N ILE A 61 0.67 -1.49 -14.75
CA ILE A 61 0.95 -0.18 -14.16
C ILE A 61 0.56 0.94 -15.13
N THR A 62 -0.39 1.78 -14.72
CA THR A 62 -0.90 2.90 -15.52
C THR A 62 -0.24 4.22 -15.18
N LYS A 63 0.36 4.36 -14.00
CA LYS A 63 1.19 5.50 -13.60
C LYS A 63 2.33 5.03 -12.70
N LEU A 64 3.51 5.59 -12.91
CA LEU A 64 4.68 5.50 -12.04
C LEU A 64 5.36 6.87 -12.12
N ALA A 65 5.47 7.56 -10.99
CA ALA A 65 6.07 8.89 -10.91
C ALA A 65 7.03 8.94 -9.72
N LEU A 66 8.19 9.55 -9.91
CA LEU A 66 9.19 9.81 -8.89
C LEU A 66 9.28 11.32 -8.70
N THR A 67 9.13 11.80 -7.48
CA THR A 67 9.21 13.23 -7.14
C THR A 67 10.10 13.46 -5.94
N ASP A 68 10.82 14.58 -5.89
CA ASP A 68 11.51 15.02 -4.67
C ASP A 68 10.60 15.88 -3.75
N GLN A 69 11.12 16.28 -2.59
CA GLN A 69 10.42 17.16 -1.64
C GLN A 69 10.09 18.55 -2.19
N ALA A 70 10.82 19.03 -3.22
CA ALA A 70 10.52 20.29 -3.89
C ALA A 70 9.39 20.15 -4.93
N GLY A 71 8.91 18.92 -5.16
CA GLY A 71 7.91 18.61 -6.18
C GLY A 71 8.50 18.51 -7.59
N THR A 72 9.83 18.35 -7.70
CA THR A 72 10.49 18.12 -8.99
C THR A 72 10.24 16.68 -9.43
N ASP A 73 9.74 16.50 -10.65
CA ASP A 73 9.57 15.19 -11.27
C ASP A 73 10.90 14.66 -11.81
N TYR A 74 11.16 13.37 -11.60
CA TYR A 74 12.31 12.65 -12.16
C TYR A 74 11.82 11.57 -13.11
N GLU A 75 12.44 11.47 -14.28
CA GLU A 75 12.09 10.49 -15.29
C GLU A 75 12.50 9.08 -14.86
N VAL A 76 11.64 8.10 -15.15
CA VAL A 76 11.89 6.68 -14.89
C VAL A 76 11.51 5.87 -16.12
N GLN A 77 12.42 5.03 -16.60
CA GLN A 77 12.22 4.24 -17.82
C GLN A 77 11.73 2.83 -17.47
N ARG A 78 10.43 2.61 -17.62
CA ARG A 78 9.75 1.34 -17.30
C ARG A 78 9.95 0.26 -18.38
N THR A 79 10.03 -1.00 -17.97
CA THR A 79 10.24 -2.14 -18.89
C THR A 79 8.98 -2.99 -19.14
N ASP A 80 7.85 -2.70 -18.50
CA ASP A 80 6.65 -3.54 -18.51
C ASP A 80 5.82 -3.46 -19.80
N GLN A 81 6.08 -2.47 -20.66
CA GLN A 81 5.35 -2.26 -21.92
C GLN A 81 3.82 -2.21 -21.75
N MET A 82 3.33 -1.71 -20.60
CA MET A 82 1.91 -1.67 -20.27
C MET A 82 1.22 -3.05 -20.19
N LYS A 83 1.98 -4.11 -19.94
CA LYS A 83 1.46 -5.48 -19.72
C LYS A 83 1.24 -5.73 -18.23
N HIS A 84 0.42 -6.74 -17.91
CA HIS A 84 0.35 -7.26 -16.55
C HIS A 84 1.64 -8.00 -16.20
N VAL A 85 2.32 -7.56 -15.14
CA VAL A 85 3.60 -8.13 -14.70
C VAL A 85 3.58 -8.37 -13.19
N LEU A 86 4.25 -9.43 -12.74
CA LEU A 86 4.51 -9.66 -11.31
C LEU A 86 5.61 -8.75 -10.76
N LYS A 87 6.49 -8.27 -11.64
CA LYS A 87 7.62 -7.40 -11.31
C LYS A 87 7.72 -6.31 -12.36
N LEU A 88 7.59 -5.06 -11.94
CA LEU A 88 7.97 -3.91 -12.73
C LEU A 88 9.41 -3.52 -12.35
N VAL A 89 10.22 -3.25 -13.38
CA VAL A 89 11.52 -2.58 -13.24
C VAL A 89 11.43 -1.25 -13.97
N ALA A 90 11.88 -0.19 -13.33
CA ALA A 90 12.06 1.11 -13.96
C ALA A 90 13.48 1.59 -13.73
N GLN A 91 14.22 1.80 -14.82
CA GLN A 91 15.57 2.37 -14.76
C GLN A 91 15.46 3.84 -14.32
N LEU A 92 16.38 4.24 -13.46
CA LEU A 92 16.44 5.59 -12.91
C LEU A 92 17.84 6.15 -13.17
N ASP A 93 17.89 7.29 -13.86
CA ASP A 93 19.12 8.05 -13.97
C ASP A 93 19.55 8.57 -12.60
N THR A 94 20.85 8.80 -12.42
CA THR A 94 21.40 9.29 -11.15
C THR A 94 20.66 10.54 -10.68
N VAL A 95 20.10 10.46 -9.47
CA VAL A 95 19.44 11.60 -8.80
C VAL A 95 20.36 12.20 -7.73
N PRO A 96 20.23 13.50 -7.40
CA PRO A 96 20.97 14.12 -6.31
C PRO A 96 20.68 13.48 -4.93
N ASN A 97 21.43 13.91 -3.92
CA ASN A 97 21.09 13.58 -2.54
C ASN A 97 19.80 14.31 -2.15
N GLY A 98 18.86 13.60 -1.53
CA GLY A 98 17.53 14.11 -1.26
C GLY A 98 16.55 13.04 -0.82
N GLU A 99 15.33 13.48 -0.52
CA GLU A 99 14.20 12.62 -0.21
C GLU A 99 13.27 12.53 -1.41
N TYR A 100 12.84 11.30 -1.69
CA TYR A 100 12.11 10.95 -2.89
C TYR A 100 10.84 10.17 -2.55
N GLN A 101 9.77 10.44 -3.27
CA GLN A 101 8.51 9.71 -3.22
C GLN A 101 8.20 9.10 -4.58
N VAL A 102 7.79 7.84 -4.58
CA VAL A 102 7.31 7.11 -5.74
C VAL A 102 5.83 6.83 -5.59
N ASP A 103 5.03 7.37 -6.51
CA ASP A 103 3.61 7.10 -6.60
C ASP A 103 3.31 6.20 -7.79
N TRP A 104 2.52 5.15 -7.56
CA TRP A 104 2.09 4.24 -8.61
C TRP A 104 0.58 4.02 -8.61
N ARG A 105 0.05 3.76 -9.81
CA ARG A 105 -1.33 3.32 -10.04
C ARG A 105 -1.32 2.16 -11.03
N GLY A 106 -2.21 1.21 -10.87
CA GLY A 106 -2.32 0.06 -11.74
C GLY A 106 -3.70 -0.58 -11.74
N LEU A 107 -3.83 -1.62 -12.56
CA LEU A 107 -5.00 -2.48 -12.66
C LEU A 107 -4.55 -3.92 -12.50
N SER A 108 -5.17 -4.68 -11.60
CA SER A 108 -5.00 -6.14 -11.54
C SER A 108 -5.58 -6.81 -12.80
N GLU A 109 -5.36 -8.11 -12.96
CA GLU A 109 -5.86 -8.88 -14.11
C GLU A 109 -7.39 -8.85 -14.25
N ASP A 110 -8.11 -8.78 -13.13
CA ASP A 110 -9.57 -8.65 -13.08
C ASP A 110 -10.07 -7.19 -13.26
N GLY A 111 -9.15 -6.25 -13.47
CA GLY A 111 -9.45 -4.85 -13.73
C GLY A 111 -9.69 -3.99 -12.49
N HIS A 112 -9.51 -4.50 -11.27
CA HIS A 112 -9.61 -3.66 -10.07
C HIS A 112 -8.49 -2.60 -10.04
N PRO A 113 -8.84 -1.31 -9.84
CA PRO A 113 -7.85 -0.25 -9.73
C PRO A 113 -7.12 -0.33 -8.38
N MET A 114 -5.81 -0.25 -8.45
CA MET A 114 -4.91 -0.26 -7.32
C MET A 114 -3.95 0.94 -7.37
N LYS A 115 -3.48 1.34 -6.20
CA LYS A 115 -2.50 2.42 -6.05
C LYS A 115 -1.64 2.17 -4.82
N GLY A 116 -0.46 2.75 -4.83
CA GLY A 116 0.43 2.74 -3.68
C GLY A 116 1.46 3.83 -3.77
N THR A 117 2.18 4.00 -2.66
CA THR A 117 3.26 4.97 -2.54
C THR A 117 4.36 4.38 -1.67
N PHE A 118 5.60 4.73 -1.99
CA PHE A 118 6.76 4.46 -1.15
C PHE A 118 7.80 5.56 -1.29
N SER A 119 8.68 5.70 -0.31
CA SER A 119 9.73 6.72 -0.30
C SER A 119 11.11 6.11 -0.12
N PHE A 120 12.15 6.88 -0.45
CA PHE A 120 13.53 6.61 -0.09
C PHE A 120 14.33 7.91 0.05
N THR A 121 15.48 7.85 0.71
CA THR A 121 16.39 8.99 0.89
C THR A 121 17.78 8.61 0.38
N VAL A 122 18.44 9.52 -0.31
CA VAL A 122 19.85 9.41 -0.71
C VAL A 122 20.67 10.43 0.08
N LYS A 123 21.74 10.00 0.76
CA LYS A 123 22.56 10.85 1.65
C LYS A 123 24.05 10.77 1.36
#